data_AF-A0A8D5UDY5-F1
#
_entry.id   AF-A0A8D5UDY5-F1
#
_cell.length_a   1.000
_cell.length_b   1.000
_cell.length_c   1.000
_cell.angle_alpha   90.00
_cell.angle_beta   90.00
_cell.angle_gamma   90.00
#
_symmetry.space_group_name_H-M   'P 1'
#
loop_
_entity.id
_entity.type
_entity.pdbx_description
1 polymer ?
#
loop_
_entity_poly.entity_id
_entity_poly.type
_entity_poly.pdbx_seq_one_letter_code
_entity_poly.pdbx_strand_id
1 'polypeptide(L)'
;MEQQLSRYLIETEAILTQPFDQPFVDNLKRYSQGFWKGLFTWYDHSLIPRTNNDLELFIKGIKRKHCRITGLRQWNRYIQRYGELIVFVENAIQAPNLMARLQAVNYRDYHKEWECWHNRIQEHRKHLRFKKNPQQYLQQLEDRWLSD
;
A
#
# COMPACT_ATOMS: atom_id res chain seq x y z
N MET A 1 -16.88 -9.39 19.58
CA MET A 1 -17.01 -8.03 18.99
C MET A 1 -18.29 -7.85 18.19
N GLU A 2 -18.70 -8.86 17.43
CA GLU A 2 -19.96 -8.92 16.67
C GLU A 2 -21.20 -8.55 17.51
N GLN A 3 -21.37 -9.17 18.68
CA GLN A 3 -22.49 -8.89 19.60
C GLN A 3 -22.53 -7.42 20.09
N GLN A 4 -21.38 -6.76 20.19
CA GLN A 4 -21.28 -5.37 20.63
C GLN A 4 -21.75 -4.42 19.52
N LEU A 5 -21.37 -4.69 18.27
CA LEU A 5 -21.85 -3.91 17.12
C LEU A 5 -23.35 -4.12 16.90
N SER A 6 -23.86 -5.34 17.08
CA SER A 6 -25.31 -5.61 17.00
C SER A 6 -26.11 -4.77 18.00
N ARG A 7 -25.66 -4.70 19.26
CA ARG A 7 -26.30 -3.87 20.29
C ARG A 7 -26.25 -2.40 19.93
N TYR A 8 -25.10 -1.91 19.48
CA TYR A 8 -24.94 -0.51 19.07
C TYR A 8 -25.87 -0.11 17.92
N LEU A 9 -26.08 -0.99 16.93
CA LEU A 9 -27.01 -0.73 15.83
C LEU A 9 -28.47 -0.66 16.31
N ILE A 10 -28.86 -1.53 17.25
CA ILE A 10 -30.19 -1.52 17.85
C ILE A 10 -30.41 -0.25 18.69
N GLU A 11 -29.41 0.13 19.49
CA GLU A 11 -29.45 1.37 20.28
C GLU A 11 -29.54 2.62 19.40
N THR A 12 -28.78 2.65 18.30
CA THR A 12 -28.78 3.78 17.36
C THR A 12 -30.15 3.94 16.69
N GLU A 13 -30.79 2.84 16.30
CA GLU A 13 -32.16 2.86 15.75
C GLU A 13 -33.19 3.33 16.79
N ALA A 14 -33.01 2.97 18.06
CA ALA A 14 -33.92 3.40 19.12
C ALA A 14 -33.79 4.90 19.47
N ILE A 15 -32.59 5.47 19.30
CA ILE A 15 -32.30 6.88 19.61
C ILE A 15 -32.70 7.80 18.44
N LEU A 16 -32.46 7.36 17.21
CA LEU A 16 -32.65 8.16 16.00
C LEU A 16 -33.98 7.81 15.32
N THR A 17 -35.06 8.41 15.83
CA THR A 17 -36.44 8.12 15.39
C THR A 17 -37.04 9.20 14.50
N GLN A 18 -36.32 10.31 14.23
CA GLN A 18 -36.88 11.39 13.43
C GLN A 18 -36.89 11.01 11.94
N PRO A 19 -37.86 11.51 11.14
CA PRO A 19 -37.98 11.15 9.71
C PRO A 19 -36.72 11.45 8.88
N PHE A 20 -35.92 12.45 9.27
CA PHE A 20 -34.68 12.79 8.60
C PHE A 20 -33.50 11.90 8.98
N ASP A 21 -33.59 11.16 10.09
CA ASP A 21 -32.55 10.23 10.54
C ASP A 21 -32.62 8.89 9.81
N GLN A 22 -33.79 8.54 9.28
CA GLN A 22 -34.04 7.24 8.67
C GLN A 22 -33.05 6.88 7.54
N PRO A 23 -32.69 7.81 6.62
CA PRO A 23 -31.67 7.54 5.61
C PRO A 23 -30.29 7.22 6.19
N PHE A 24 -29.94 7.81 7.33
CA PHE A 24 -28.68 7.53 8.01
C PHE A 24 -28.70 6.16 8.68
N VAL A 25 -29.76 5.82 9.41
CA VAL A 25 -29.92 4.52 10.08
C VAL A 25 -29.91 3.39 9.04
N ASP A 26 -30.64 3.55 7.94
CA ASP A 26 -30.69 2.57 6.84
C ASP A 26 -29.30 2.38 6.21
N ASN A 27 -28.58 3.48 5.94
CA ASN A 27 -27.25 3.40 5.37
C ASN A 27 -26.25 2.75 6.34
N LEU A 28 -26.31 3.09 7.63
CA LEU A 28 -25.46 2.52 8.67
C LEU A 28 -25.66 1.01 8.81
N LYS A 29 -26.91 0.55 8.83
CA LYS A 29 -27.26 -0.88 8.85
C LYS A 29 -26.75 -1.59 7.62
N ARG A 30 -27.05 -1.06 6.42
CA ARG A 30 -26.64 -1.66 5.15
C ARG A 30 -25.11 -1.75 5.04
N TYR A 31 -24.41 -0.69 5.40
CA TYR A 31 -22.95 -0.66 5.41
C TYR A 31 -22.40 -1.71 6.37
N SER A 32 -22.88 -1.73 7.62
CA SER A 32 -22.41 -2.66 8.66
C SER A 32 -22.67 -4.12 8.28
N GLN A 33 -23.84 -4.43 7.72
CA GLN A 33 -24.19 -5.78 7.27
C GLN A 33 -23.34 -6.24 6.09
N GLY A 34 -23.02 -5.35 5.15
CA GLY A 34 -22.19 -5.67 3.99
C GLY A 34 -20.77 -6.12 4.34
N PHE A 35 -20.19 -5.55 5.40
CA PHE A 35 -18.85 -5.94 5.89
C PHE A 35 -18.89 -7.02 6.96
N TRP A 36 -20.07 -7.37 7.50
CA TRP A 36 -20.24 -8.25 8.66
C TRP A 36 -19.47 -9.56 8.52
N LYS A 37 -19.56 -10.20 7.35
CA LYS A 37 -18.86 -11.44 7.04
C LYS A 37 -17.36 -11.14 6.82
N GLY A 38 -16.55 -11.50 7.80
CA GLY A 38 -15.10 -11.37 7.74
C GLY A 38 -14.55 -10.10 8.38
N LEU A 39 -15.41 -9.19 8.84
CA LEU A 39 -14.97 -8.07 9.69
C LEU A 39 -14.37 -8.67 10.97
N PHE A 40 -15.15 -9.42 11.75
CA PHE A 40 -14.72 -9.83 13.10
C PHE A 40 -13.78 -11.04 13.18
N THR A 41 -13.60 -11.80 12.10
CA THR A 41 -12.79 -13.04 12.11
C THR A 41 -11.33 -12.81 12.52
N TRP A 42 -10.81 -11.61 12.27
CA TRP A 42 -9.41 -11.27 12.52
C TRP A 42 -9.19 -10.55 13.85
N TYR A 43 -10.26 -10.09 14.52
CA TYR A 43 -10.14 -9.24 15.71
C TYR A 43 -10.00 -10.04 17.02
N ASP A 44 -10.35 -11.33 17.02
CA ASP A 44 -10.28 -12.21 18.19
C ASP A 44 -9.04 -13.13 18.17
N HIS A 45 -8.15 -13.00 17.18
CA HIS A 45 -6.95 -13.83 17.05
C HIS A 45 -5.75 -13.21 17.77
N SER A 46 -5.19 -13.89 18.77
CA SER A 46 -4.12 -13.36 19.64
C SER A 46 -2.86 -12.91 18.90
N LEU A 47 -2.54 -13.54 17.77
CA LEU A 47 -1.36 -13.19 16.96
C LEU A 47 -1.58 -12.04 15.98
N ILE A 48 -2.81 -11.54 15.85
CA ILE A 48 -3.16 -10.53 14.85
C ILE A 48 -3.63 -9.28 15.57
N PRO A 49 -3.06 -8.11 15.28
CA PRO A 49 -3.45 -6.89 15.96
C PRO A 49 -4.92 -6.59 15.68
N ARG A 50 -5.64 -6.26 16.74
CA ARG A 50 -7.06 -5.89 16.70
C ARG A 50 -7.35 -4.69 15.82
N THR A 51 -6.35 -3.86 15.47
CA THR A 51 -6.56 -2.71 14.59
C THR A 51 -5.39 -2.56 13.64
N ASN A 52 -5.67 -2.09 12.43
CA ASN A 52 -4.63 -1.74 11.45
C ASN A 52 -4.16 -0.27 11.57
N ASN A 53 -4.57 0.45 12.62
CA ASN A 53 -4.33 1.88 12.77
C ASN A 53 -2.85 2.26 12.68
N ASP A 54 -1.97 1.46 13.29
CA ASP A 54 -0.53 1.73 13.25
C ASP A 54 0.03 1.61 11.84
N LEU A 55 -0.44 0.63 11.06
CA LEU A 55 -0.05 0.48 9.66
C LEU A 55 -0.60 1.62 8.80
N GLU A 56 -1.84 2.05 9.03
CA GLU A 56 -2.42 3.20 8.33
C GLU A 56 -1.64 4.48 8.62
N LEU A 57 -1.28 4.73 9.88
CA LEU A 57 -0.45 5.86 10.30
C LEU A 57 0.94 5.79 9.67
N PHE A 58 1.55 4.60 9.66
CA PHE A 58 2.84 4.34 9.02
C PHE A 58 2.81 4.67 7.51
N ILE A 59 1.86 4.10 6.78
CA ILE A 59 1.64 4.33 5.34
C ILE A 59 1.39 5.82 5.07
N LYS A 60 0.58 6.48 5.91
CA LYS A 60 0.31 7.93 5.80
C LYS A 60 1.56 8.77 6.00
N GLY A 61 2.44 8.38 6.93
CA GLY A 61 3.73 9.03 7.17
C GLY A 61 4.63 8.98 5.94
N ILE A 62 4.81 7.79 5.35
CA ILE A 62 5.60 7.61 4.12
C ILE A 62 5.04 8.45 3.00
N LYS A 63 3.71 8.42 2.80
CA LYS A 63 3.06 9.17 1.73
C LYS A 63 3.34 10.66 1.85
N ARG A 64 3.24 11.22 3.05
CA ARG A 64 3.55 12.63 3.31
C ARG A 64 5.01 12.95 2.98
N LYS A 65 5.96 12.11 3.41
CA LYS A 65 7.40 12.29 3.08
C LYS A 65 7.62 12.26 1.57
N HIS A 66 7.04 11.29 0.87
CA HIS A 66 7.13 11.17 -0.58
C HIS A 66 6.60 12.41 -1.31
N CYS A 67 5.42 12.89 -0.91
CA CYS A 67 4.84 14.11 -1.46
C CYS A 67 5.73 15.33 -1.20
N ARG A 68 6.35 15.43 -0.01
CA ARG A 68 7.24 16.54 0.35
C ARG A 68 8.53 16.53 -0.48
N ILE A 69 9.08 15.35 -0.77
CA ILE A 69 10.32 15.20 -1.55
C ILE A 69 10.08 15.45 -3.04
N THR A 70 8.97 14.92 -3.59
CA THR A 70 8.75 14.91 -5.05
C THR A 70 7.75 15.96 -5.55
N GLY A 71 6.96 16.56 -4.65
CA GLY A 71 5.83 17.42 -5.00
C GLY A 71 4.62 16.68 -5.59
N LEU A 72 4.70 15.36 -5.78
CA LEU A 72 3.64 14.58 -6.42
C LEU A 72 2.62 14.08 -5.40
N ARG A 73 1.34 14.34 -5.65
CA ARG A 73 0.23 13.82 -4.83
C ARG A 73 -0.01 12.32 -5.06
N GLN A 74 0.28 11.82 -6.27
CA GLN A 74 0.19 10.41 -6.60
C GLN A 74 1.48 9.68 -6.25
N TRP A 75 1.37 8.61 -5.48
CA TRP A 75 2.51 7.76 -5.08
C TRP A 75 2.43 6.31 -5.60
N ASN A 76 1.46 6.00 -6.47
CA ASN A 76 1.24 4.63 -6.95
C ASN A 76 2.49 4.10 -7.68
N ARG A 77 3.12 4.94 -8.51
CA ARG A 77 4.37 4.61 -9.19
C ARG A 77 5.52 4.36 -8.20
N TYR A 78 5.51 5.07 -7.08
CA TYR A 78 6.50 4.90 -6.02
C TYR A 78 6.31 3.55 -5.31
N ILE A 79 5.08 3.20 -4.92
CA ILE A 79 4.77 1.88 -4.35
C ILE A 79 5.10 0.76 -5.33
N GLN A 80 4.75 0.87 -6.61
CA GLN A 80 5.03 -0.18 -7.59
C GLN A 80 6.53 -0.46 -7.74
N ARG A 81 7.39 0.56 -7.59
CA ARG A 81 8.85 0.42 -7.74
C ARG A 81 9.56 0.05 -6.44
N TYR A 82 9.09 0.59 -5.32
CA TYR A 82 9.81 0.57 -4.05
C TYR A 82 9.00 -0.06 -2.90
N GLY A 83 7.75 -0.44 -3.11
CA GLY A 83 6.78 -0.87 -2.09
C GLY A 83 7.33 -1.87 -1.08
N GLU A 84 7.98 -2.91 -1.59
CA GLU A 84 8.59 -3.96 -0.78
C GLU A 84 9.74 -3.45 0.11
N LEU A 85 10.48 -2.44 -0.35
CA LEU A 85 11.64 -1.89 0.33
C LEU A 85 11.28 -0.75 1.29
N ILE A 86 10.17 -0.05 1.05
CA ILE A 86 9.74 1.12 1.82
C ILE A 86 9.61 0.78 3.31
N VAL A 87 9.08 -0.40 3.64
CA VAL A 87 8.90 -0.86 5.03
C VAL A 87 10.25 -0.99 5.74
N PHE A 88 11.24 -1.53 5.04
CA PHE A 88 12.58 -1.68 5.60
C PHE A 88 13.30 -0.35 5.73
N VAL A 89 13.18 0.53 4.73
CA VAL A 89 13.90 1.81 4.70
C VAL A 89 13.44 2.73 5.84
N GLU A 90 12.14 2.88 6.06
CA GLU A 90 11.63 3.76 7.12
C GLU A 90 12.09 3.32 8.52
N ASN A 91 12.08 2.02 8.79
CA ASN A 91 12.56 1.46 10.05
C ASN A 91 14.08 1.49 10.15
N ALA A 92 14.79 1.23 9.03
CA ALA A 92 16.25 1.21 9.02
C ALA A 92 16.87 2.61 9.22
N ILE A 93 16.26 3.66 8.67
CA ILE A 93 16.75 5.05 8.83
C ILE A 93 16.74 5.47 10.31
N GLN A 94 15.79 4.95 11.09
CA GLN A 94 15.65 5.29 12.51
C GLN A 94 16.50 4.39 13.43
N ALA A 95 17.12 3.33 12.88
CA ALA A 95 17.88 2.38 13.69
C ALA A 95 19.21 2.99 14.17
N PRO A 96 19.61 2.74 15.43
CA PRO A 96 20.94 3.10 15.89
C PRO A 96 22.00 2.36 15.06
N ASN A 97 23.16 2.97 14.85
CA ASN A 97 24.29 2.40 14.12
C ASN A 97 24.03 2.06 12.64
N LEU A 98 23.12 2.79 11.98
CA LEU A 98 22.82 2.63 10.54
C LEU A 98 24.09 2.54 9.68
N MET A 99 25.04 3.46 9.87
CA MET A 99 26.27 3.50 9.08
C MET A 99 27.12 2.24 9.24
N ALA A 100 27.28 1.75 10.47
CA ALA A 100 28.02 0.52 10.74
C ALA A 100 27.35 -0.70 10.08
N ARG A 101 26.02 -0.76 10.10
CA ARG A 101 25.26 -1.82 9.43
C ARG A 101 25.43 -1.79 7.91
N LEU A 102 25.38 -0.60 7.30
CA LEU A 102 25.61 -0.45 5.85
C LEU A 102 27.04 -0.83 5.47
N GLN A 103 28.03 -0.47 6.30
CA GLN A 103 29.44 -0.82 6.10
C GLN A 103 29.72 -2.32 6.25
N ALA A 104 28.92 -3.03 7.06
CA ALA A 104 29.06 -4.47 7.25
C ALA A 104 28.55 -5.30 6.05
N VAL A 105 27.82 -4.68 5.11
CA VAL A 105 27.31 -5.39 3.93
C VAL A 105 28.44 -5.64 2.94
N ASN A 106 28.60 -6.89 2.53
CA ASN A 106 29.56 -7.24 1.49
C ASN A 106 29.17 -6.59 0.16
N TYR A 107 30.14 -5.97 -0.51
CA TYR A 107 29.91 -5.28 -1.78
C TYR A 107 29.35 -6.19 -2.88
N ARG A 108 29.79 -7.44 -2.95
CA ARG A 108 29.31 -8.41 -3.95
C ARG A 108 27.83 -8.73 -3.76
N ASP A 109 27.41 -8.93 -2.52
CA ASP A 109 26.01 -9.21 -2.19
C ASP A 109 25.13 -8.00 -2.46
N TYR A 110 25.60 -6.80 -2.07
CA TYR A 110 24.95 -5.54 -2.43
C TYR A 110 24.77 -5.39 -3.94
N HIS A 111 25.84 -5.61 -4.72
CA HIS A 111 25.81 -5.44 -6.17
C HIS A 111 24.83 -6.42 -6.83
N LYS A 112 24.80 -7.67 -6.36
CA LYS A 112 23.85 -8.68 -6.84
C LYS A 112 22.40 -8.24 -6.61
N GLU A 113 22.07 -7.80 -5.39
CA GLU A 113 20.72 -7.32 -5.07
C GLU A 113 20.36 -6.05 -5.86
N TRP A 114 21.34 -5.15 -6.05
CA TRP A 114 21.18 -3.96 -6.87
C TRP A 114 20.83 -4.32 -8.33
N GLU A 115 21.51 -5.30 -8.92
CA GLU A 115 21.25 -5.75 -10.29
C GLU A 115 19.86 -6.39 -10.41
N CYS A 116 19.48 -7.27 -9.47
CA CYS A 116 18.13 -7.84 -9.41
C CYS A 116 17.06 -6.74 -9.35
N TRP A 117 17.24 -5.76 -8.47
CA TRP A 117 16.34 -4.61 -8.35
C TRP A 117 16.30 -3.76 -9.63
N HIS A 118 17.46 -3.52 -10.25
CA HIS A 118 17.57 -2.74 -11.48
C HIS A 118 16.80 -3.41 -12.62
N ASN A 119 16.98 -4.71 -12.80
CA ASN A 119 16.30 -5.51 -13.82
C ASN A 119 14.78 -5.48 -13.64
N ARG A 120 14.29 -5.56 -12.39
CA ARG A 120 12.86 -5.43 -12.10
C ARG A 120 12.27 -4.08 -12.55
N ILE A 121 13.02 -2.99 -12.35
CA ILE A 121 12.55 -1.65 -12.76
C ILE A 121 12.55 -1.48 -14.27
N GLN A 122 13.44 -2.17 -15.00
CA GLN A 122 13.48 -2.09 -16.46
C GLN A 122 12.16 -2.50 -17.10
N GLU A 123 11.48 -3.51 -16.57
CA GLU A 123 10.14 -3.91 -17.05
C GLU A 123 9.13 -2.76 -16.93
N HIS A 124 9.10 -2.06 -15.79
CA HIS A 124 8.26 -0.87 -15.64
C HIS A 124 8.63 0.25 -16.62
N ARG A 125 9.92 0.41 -16.97
CA ARG A 125 10.36 1.38 -17.99
C ARG A 125 9.88 0.98 -19.38
N LYS A 126 9.93 -0.30 -19.74
CA LYS A 126 9.39 -0.85 -21.00
C LYS A 126 7.89 -0.56 -21.12
N HIS A 127 7.11 -0.88 -20.09
CA HIS A 127 5.68 -0.56 -20.06
C HIS A 127 5.38 0.93 -20.23
N LEU A 128 6.18 1.81 -19.59
CA LEU A 128 6.02 3.25 -19.74
C LEU A 128 6.36 3.74 -21.16
N ARG A 129 7.42 3.19 -21.78
CA ARG A 129 7.80 3.52 -23.15
C ARG A 129 6.71 3.09 -24.14
N PHE A 130 6.20 1.86 -23.99
CA PHE A 130 5.07 1.37 -24.77
C PHE A 130 3.84 2.26 -24.62
N LYS A 131 3.43 2.60 -23.39
CA LYS A 131 2.27 3.49 -23.16
C LYS A 131 2.44 4.89 -23.75
N LYS A 132 3.68 5.40 -23.86
CA LYS A 132 3.96 6.73 -24.39
C LYS A 132 3.88 6.76 -25.92
N ASN A 133 4.44 5.77 -26.61
CA ASN A 133 4.37 5.63 -28.05
C ASN A 133 4.42 4.14 -28.45
N PRO A 134 3.26 3.47 -28.58
CA PRO A 134 3.21 2.05 -28.85
C PRO A 134 3.84 1.68 -30.20
N GLN A 135 3.57 2.47 -31.24
CA GLN A 135 4.04 2.21 -32.61
C GLN A 135 5.56 2.24 -32.69
N GLN A 136 6.18 3.31 -32.19
CA GLN A 136 7.64 3.44 -32.17
C GLN A 136 8.29 2.34 -31.31
N TYR A 137 7.67 1.99 -30.18
CA TYR A 137 8.19 0.93 -29.32
C TYR A 137 8.18 -0.44 -30.01
N LEU A 138 7.10 -0.77 -30.72
CA LEU A 138 6.99 -2.02 -31.48
C LEU A 138 7.98 -2.06 -32.63
N GLN A 139 8.10 -0.97 -33.40
CA GLN A 139 9.07 -0.87 -34.49
C GLN A 139 10.51 -1.09 -33.99
N GLN A 140 10.90 -0.43 -32.89
CA GLN A 140 12.22 -0.65 -32.26
C GLN A 140 12.44 -2.08 -31.73
N LEU A 141 11.37 -2.84 -31.52
CA LEU A 141 11.42 -4.22 -31.05
C LEU A 141 11.57 -5.16 -32.24
N GLU A 142 10.84 -4.91 -33.32
CA GLU A 142 10.98 -5.57 -34.62
C GLU A 142 12.39 -5.36 -35.20
N ASP A 143 12.90 -4.12 -35.21
CA ASP A 143 14.25 -3.80 -35.70
C ASP A 143 15.35 -4.57 -34.94
N ARG A 144 15.17 -4.77 -33.63
CA ARG A 144 16.09 -5.57 -32.81
C ARG A 144 15.99 -7.05 -33.12
N TRP A 145 14.78 -7.57 -33.29
CA TRP A 145 14.54 -8.97 -33.68
C TRP A 145 15.11 -9.32 -35.05
N LEU A 146 15.14 -8.36 -35.97
CA LEU A 146 15.71 -8.55 -37.31
C LEU A 146 17.24 -8.36 -37.35
N SER A 147 17.83 -7.80 -36.29
CA SER A 147 19.27 -7.51 -36.16
C SER A 147 20.04 -8.55 -35.34
N ASP A 148 19.33 -9.41 -34.60
CA ASP A 148 19.89 -10.57 -33.86
C ASP A 148 19.81 -11.84 -34.72
#